data_AF-M1ED00-F1
#
_entry.id   AF-M1ED00-F1
#
_cell.length_a   1.000
_cell.length_b   1.000
_cell.length_c   1.000
_cell.angle_alpha   90.00
_cell.angle_beta   90.00
_cell.angle_gamma   90.00
#
_symmetry.space_group_name_H-M   'P 1'
#
loop_
_entity.id
_entity.type
_entity.pdbx_description
1 polymer ?
#
loop_
_entity_poly.entity_id
_entity_poly.type
_entity_poly.pdbx_seq_one_letter_code
_entity_poly.pdbx_strand_id
1 'polypeptide(L)'
;TSTKLFSEKEFLPLDPTQELIFPPELMIMAEKQPQRTRIFVGDRMTWISPMTLTELLEAKFNSPQAPVVMGNTSVGPEMKFKGVFHPVIISPDGIEELNFATCSHNELTLGAGLSLTQVKYILGEVIQNLPEEKTRMYQALLKHLRTLAGSQIRNMASLGGHIVSRHLDSDLNPLLAVGNCTLNLLSKKGKRQVPLNEDFLRRCPSADLKPEEILISVNIPHSR
;
A
#
# COMPACT_ATOMS: atom_id res chain seq x y z
N THR A 1 1.38 -51.87 -12.34
CA THR A 1 2.67 -51.16 -12.23
C THR A 1 2.48 -49.78 -12.78
N SER A 2 2.43 -48.74 -11.94
CA SER A 2 2.23 -47.37 -12.40
C SER A 2 3.52 -46.87 -13.05
N THR A 3 3.53 -46.74 -14.37
CA THR A 3 4.60 -46.08 -15.13
C THR A 3 4.57 -44.60 -14.80
N LYS A 4 5.52 -44.14 -13.96
CA LYS A 4 5.68 -42.71 -13.68
C LYS A 4 6.10 -41.97 -14.95
N LEU A 5 5.56 -40.76 -15.15
CA LEU A 5 5.84 -39.91 -16.32
C LEU A 5 7.28 -39.36 -16.36
N PHE A 6 7.93 -39.26 -15.20
CA PHE A 6 9.30 -38.79 -15.05
C PHE A 6 9.93 -39.35 -13.77
N SER A 7 11.26 -39.25 -13.68
CA SER A 7 12.07 -39.67 -12.54
C SER A 7 12.47 -38.46 -11.70
N GLU A 8 11.74 -38.19 -10.62
CA GLU A 8 12.04 -37.08 -9.69
C GLU A 8 13.45 -37.15 -9.08
N LYS A 9 14.03 -38.35 -9.01
CA LYS A 9 15.40 -38.58 -8.49
C LYS A 9 16.50 -38.01 -9.40
N GLU A 10 16.17 -37.70 -10.65
CA GLU A 10 17.10 -37.10 -11.61
C GLU A 10 17.13 -35.57 -11.52
N PHE A 11 16.21 -34.95 -10.77
CA PHE A 11 16.24 -33.52 -10.55
C PHE A 11 17.45 -33.14 -9.69
N LEU A 12 18.20 -32.14 -10.16
CA LEU A 12 19.27 -31.54 -9.35
C LEU A 12 18.65 -30.91 -8.10
N PRO A 13 19.24 -31.11 -6.91
CA PRO A 13 18.76 -30.47 -5.70
C PRO A 13 18.93 -28.95 -5.83
N LEU A 14 17.97 -28.19 -5.29
CA LEU A 14 18.11 -26.76 -5.14
C LEU A 14 19.19 -26.47 -4.07
N ASP A 15 20.23 -25.74 -4.45
CA ASP A 15 21.24 -25.21 -3.52
C ASP A 15 20.98 -23.70 -3.31
N PRO A 16 20.36 -23.30 -2.19
CA PRO A 16 20.05 -21.90 -1.91
C PRO A 16 21.29 -21.00 -1.78
N THR A 17 22.49 -21.57 -1.63
CA THR A 17 23.75 -20.80 -1.52
C THR A 17 24.27 -20.30 -2.85
N GLN A 18 23.79 -20.86 -3.97
CA GLN A 18 24.19 -20.51 -5.34
C GLN A 18 23.19 -19.56 -6.04
N GLU A 19 22.23 -19.03 -5.29
CA GLU A 19 21.31 -18.00 -5.78
C GLU A 19 22.05 -16.69 -6.13
N LEU A 20 21.39 -15.86 -6.93
CA LEU A 20 21.95 -14.56 -7.32
C LEU A 20 22.21 -13.70 -6.08
N ILE A 21 23.43 -13.18 -5.96
CA ILE A 21 23.76 -12.22 -4.90
C ILE A 21 22.99 -10.92 -5.10
N PHE A 22 22.58 -10.28 -4.01
CA PHE A 22 22.07 -8.91 -4.09
C PHE A 22 23.23 -7.96 -4.45
N PRO A 23 23.08 -7.07 -5.46
CA PRO A 23 24.17 -6.23 -5.92
C PRO A 23 24.76 -5.33 -4.81
N PRO A 24 26.07 -5.44 -4.48
CA PRO A 24 26.69 -4.65 -3.42
C PRO A 24 26.62 -3.13 -3.64
N GLU A 25 26.60 -2.68 -4.89
CA GLU A 25 26.44 -1.26 -5.23
C GLU A 25 25.13 -0.69 -4.68
N LEU A 26 24.02 -1.43 -4.82
CA LEU A 26 22.71 -1.00 -4.32
C LEU A 26 22.68 -0.94 -2.78
N MET A 27 23.41 -1.83 -2.10
CA MET A 27 23.55 -1.79 -0.64
C MET A 27 24.26 -0.52 -0.17
N ILE A 28 25.39 -0.20 -0.80
CA ILE A 28 26.17 1.01 -0.49
C ILE A 28 25.35 2.26 -0.78
N MET A 29 24.58 2.27 -1.87
CA MET A 29 23.69 3.39 -2.20
C MET A 29 22.63 3.60 -1.10
N ALA A 30 21.98 2.53 -0.64
CA ALA A 30 20.96 2.61 0.41
C ALA A 30 21.51 3.13 1.75
N GLU A 31 22.73 2.74 2.12
CA GLU A 31 23.37 3.15 3.38
C GLU A 31 23.92 4.57 3.35
N LYS A 32 24.49 5.02 2.22
CA LYS A 32 25.36 6.19 2.17
C LYS A 32 24.83 7.36 1.35
N GLN A 33 23.89 7.13 0.42
CA GLN A 33 23.42 8.24 -0.41
C GLN A 33 22.44 9.15 0.33
N PRO A 34 22.60 10.48 0.18
CA PRO A 34 21.67 11.42 0.79
C PRO A 34 20.29 11.30 0.16
N GLN A 35 19.27 11.20 1.02
CA GLN A 35 17.86 11.21 0.67
C GLN A 35 17.54 12.57 0.01
N ARG A 36 17.35 12.59 -1.31
CA ARG A 36 16.96 13.77 -2.08
C ARG A 36 15.87 13.41 -3.06
N THR A 37 14.87 14.27 -3.19
CA THR A 37 13.85 14.13 -4.25
C THR A 37 14.49 13.99 -5.62
N ARG A 38 14.07 12.97 -6.37
CA ARG A 38 14.48 12.74 -7.77
C ARG A 38 13.39 13.24 -8.70
N ILE A 39 13.76 13.95 -9.76
CA ILE A 39 12.83 14.47 -10.76
C ILE A 39 13.26 13.96 -12.13
N PHE A 40 12.34 13.30 -12.82
CA PHE A 40 12.53 12.85 -14.20
C PHE A 40 11.55 13.59 -15.10
N VAL A 41 12.06 14.22 -16.16
CA VAL A 41 11.26 15.02 -17.09
C VAL A 41 11.36 14.37 -18.46
N GLY A 42 10.22 13.98 -19.03
CA GLY A 42 10.10 13.61 -20.43
C GLY A 42 9.21 14.60 -21.19
N ASP A 43 9.04 14.39 -22.49
CA ASP A 43 8.30 15.31 -23.38
C ASP A 43 6.87 15.60 -22.94
N ARG A 44 6.24 14.65 -22.25
CA ARG A 44 4.82 14.72 -21.87
C ARG A 44 4.56 14.69 -20.38
N MET A 45 5.52 14.23 -19.58
CA MET A 45 5.29 13.91 -18.17
C MET A 45 6.50 14.27 -17.30
N THR A 46 6.21 14.75 -16.10
CA THR A 46 7.18 14.86 -15.00
C THR A 46 6.89 13.82 -13.93
N TRP A 47 7.91 13.08 -13.53
CA TRP A 47 7.87 12.11 -12.44
C TRP A 47 8.68 12.65 -11.26
N ILE A 48 8.02 12.80 -10.11
CA ILE A 48 8.61 13.31 -8.87
C ILE A 48 8.68 12.16 -7.87
N SER A 49 9.88 11.79 -7.45
CA SER A 49 10.12 10.77 -6.42
C SER A 49 10.67 11.40 -5.16
N PRO A 50 9.79 11.88 -4.25
CA PRO A 50 10.21 12.38 -2.95
C PRO A 50 10.70 11.23 -2.07
N MET A 51 11.72 11.52 -1.27
CA MET A 51 12.35 10.54 -0.38
C MET A 51 12.01 10.78 1.10
N THR A 52 11.42 11.93 1.42
CA THR A 52 10.99 12.28 2.77
C THR A 52 9.52 12.67 2.79
N LEU A 53 8.87 12.51 3.94
CA LEU A 53 7.47 12.90 4.12
C LEU A 53 7.26 14.39 3.83
N THR A 54 8.17 15.25 4.26
CA THR A 54 8.11 16.70 4.01
C THR A 54 8.11 17.02 2.51
N GLU A 55 9.01 16.40 1.75
CA GLU A 55 9.07 16.60 0.29
C GLU A 55 7.83 16.05 -0.42
N LEU A 56 7.27 14.92 0.05
CA LEU A 56 6.02 14.38 -0.48
C LEU A 56 4.87 15.36 -0.28
N LEU A 57 4.74 15.94 0.91
CA LEU A 57 3.71 16.94 1.21
C LEU A 57 3.91 18.21 0.37
N GLU A 58 5.15 18.63 0.15
CA GLU A 58 5.48 19.77 -0.71
C GLU A 58 5.07 19.50 -2.16
N ALA A 59 5.44 18.33 -2.71
CA ALA A 59 5.08 17.92 -4.05
C ALA A 59 3.56 17.84 -4.23
N LYS A 60 2.85 17.25 -3.26
CA LYS A 60 1.39 17.12 -3.29
C LYS A 60 0.70 18.48 -3.18
N PHE A 61 1.22 19.40 -2.37
CA PHE A 61 0.70 20.76 -2.26
C PHE A 61 0.87 21.55 -3.56
N ASN A 62 2.03 21.43 -4.21
CA ASN A 62 2.34 22.13 -5.46
C ASN A 62 1.62 21.52 -6.68
N SER A 63 1.31 20.22 -6.64
CA SER A 63 0.60 19.49 -7.70
C SER A 63 -0.58 18.70 -7.12
N PRO A 64 -1.66 19.37 -6.65
CA PRO A 64 -2.75 18.72 -5.94
C PRO A 64 -3.52 17.69 -6.79
N GLN A 65 -3.55 17.87 -8.11
CA GLN A 65 -4.19 16.94 -9.04
C GLN A 65 -3.28 15.77 -9.45
N ALA A 66 -1.99 15.80 -9.11
CA ALA A 66 -1.09 14.68 -9.40
C ALA A 66 -1.46 13.48 -8.53
N PRO A 67 -1.59 12.27 -9.12
CA PRO A 67 -1.77 11.07 -8.35
C PRO A 67 -0.50 10.75 -7.58
N VAL A 68 -0.68 10.23 -6.36
CA VAL A 68 0.38 9.56 -5.61
C VAL A 68 0.39 8.10 -6.02
N VAL A 69 1.38 7.71 -6.83
CA VAL A 69 1.51 6.37 -7.39
C VAL A 69 2.41 5.54 -6.48
N MET A 70 1.85 4.46 -5.93
CA MET A 70 2.58 3.42 -5.21
C MET A 70 2.81 2.24 -6.16
N GLY A 71 2.03 1.16 -6.03
CA GLY A 71 2.13 -0.03 -6.89
C GLY A 71 1.70 0.11 -8.34
N ASN A 72 1.15 1.25 -8.75
CA ASN A 72 0.61 1.52 -10.09
C ASN A 72 -0.46 0.52 -10.61
N THR A 73 -1.03 -0.31 -9.73
CA THR A 73 -2.02 -1.35 -10.08
C THR A 73 -3.43 -0.83 -10.33
N SER A 74 -3.67 0.46 -10.05
CA SER A 74 -4.95 1.15 -10.28
C SER A 74 -4.79 2.20 -11.39
N VAL A 75 -3.90 3.19 -11.17
CA VAL A 75 -3.62 4.25 -12.15
C VAL A 75 -3.12 3.70 -13.49
N GLY A 76 -2.21 2.71 -13.47
CA GLY A 76 -1.63 2.13 -14.68
C GLY A 76 -2.67 1.58 -15.66
N PRO A 77 -3.57 0.66 -15.24
CA PRO A 77 -4.68 0.20 -16.07
C PRO A 77 -5.59 1.32 -16.58
N GLU A 78 -5.86 2.36 -15.78
CA GLU A 78 -6.68 3.50 -16.23
C GLU A 78 -5.99 4.31 -17.33
N MET A 79 -4.69 4.55 -17.19
CA MET A 79 -3.91 5.22 -18.22
C MET A 79 -3.81 4.39 -19.50
N LYS A 80 -3.66 3.06 -19.37
CA LYS A 80 -3.50 2.16 -20.52
C LYS A 80 -4.80 1.93 -21.29
N PHE A 81 -5.92 1.76 -20.59
CA PHE A 81 -7.16 1.25 -21.18
C PHE A 81 -8.34 2.22 -21.13
N LYS A 82 -8.28 3.27 -20.28
CA LYS A 82 -9.37 4.26 -20.15
C LYS A 82 -9.01 5.65 -20.69
N GLY A 83 -7.83 5.81 -21.29
CA GLY A 83 -7.38 7.09 -21.88
C GLY A 83 -7.08 8.19 -20.87
N VAL A 84 -6.93 7.85 -19.58
CA VAL A 84 -6.55 8.81 -18.54
C VAL A 84 -5.08 9.21 -18.73
N PHE A 85 -4.76 10.48 -18.54
CA PHE A 85 -3.40 10.97 -18.64
C PHE A 85 -3.08 11.96 -17.51
N HIS A 86 -1.94 11.75 -16.85
CA HIS A 86 -1.44 12.63 -15.79
C HIS A 86 -0.12 13.27 -16.24
N PRO A 87 -0.04 14.60 -16.42
CA PRO A 87 1.21 15.27 -16.81
C PRO A 87 2.24 15.29 -15.68
N VAL A 88 1.81 15.13 -14.43
CA VAL A 88 2.67 15.03 -13.26
C VAL A 88 2.28 13.79 -12.46
N ILE A 89 3.27 12.99 -12.07
CA ILE A 89 3.12 11.85 -11.16
C ILE A 89 4.03 12.07 -9.96
N ILE A 90 3.51 11.76 -8.77
CA ILE A 90 4.29 11.74 -7.54
C ILE A 90 4.40 10.28 -7.09
N SER A 91 5.61 9.76 -6.93
CA SER A 91 5.85 8.37 -6.50
C SER A 91 6.83 8.36 -5.34
N PRO A 92 6.35 8.43 -4.08
CA PRO A 92 7.21 8.38 -2.92
C PRO A 92 7.91 7.03 -2.82
N ASP A 93 9.19 7.07 -2.46
CA ASP A 93 10.03 5.88 -2.33
C ASP A 93 10.56 5.80 -0.89
N GLY A 94 10.46 4.61 -0.28
CA GLY A 94 11.09 4.32 1.01
C GLY A 94 10.66 5.18 2.21
N ILE A 95 9.56 5.95 2.15
CA ILE A 95 9.14 6.81 3.28
C ILE A 95 8.64 5.94 4.45
N GLU A 96 9.39 5.91 5.54
CA GLU A 96 9.14 5.06 6.71
C GLU A 96 7.79 5.38 7.37
N GLU A 97 7.38 6.65 7.40
CA GLU A 97 6.11 7.08 7.97
C GLU A 97 4.89 6.56 7.21
N LEU A 98 5.07 6.03 5.98
CA LEU A 98 4.03 5.33 5.23
C LEU A 98 4.11 3.81 5.39
N ASN A 99 5.22 3.28 5.89
CA ASN A 99 5.56 1.84 5.88
C ASN A 99 5.76 1.30 7.30
N PHE A 100 4.76 1.51 8.17
CA PHE A 100 4.80 1.05 9.55
C PHE A 100 3.55 0.25 9.91
N ALA A 101 3.64 -0.54 10.98
CA ALA A 101 2.50 -1.15 11.63
C ALA A 101 2.67 -1.07 13.14
N THR A 102 1.64 -0.59 13.85
CA THR A 102 1.66 -0.48 15.32
C THR A 102 0.38 -1.07 15.89
N CYS A 103 0.54 -2.06 16.77
CA CYS A 103 -0.54 -2.65 17.54
C CYS A 103 -0.63 -1.94 18.89
N SER A 104 -1.74 -1.24 19.15
CA SER A 104 -2.04 -0.62 20.43
C SER A 104 -3.03 -1.48 21.23
N HIS A 105 -3.42 -1.05 22.43
CA HIS A 105 -4.38 -1.81 23.25
C HIS A 105 -5.77 -1.95 22.58
N ASN A 106 -6.16 -0.96 21.76
CA ASN A 106 -7.52 -0.84 21.22
C ASN A 106 -7.61 -0.98 19.70
N GLU A 107 -6.50 -0.83 18.98
CA GLU A 107 -6.52 -0.81 17.51
C GLU A 107 -5.15 -1.17 16.90
N LEU A 108 -5.20 -1.69 15.68
CA LEU A 108 -4.06 -1.86 14.80
C LEU A 108 -4.01 -0.69 13.81
N THR A 109 -2.92 0.06 13.82
CA THR A 109 -2.65 1.10 12.82
C THR A 109 -1.71 0.57 11.76
N LEU A 110 -2.10 0.67 10.49
CA LEU A 110 -1.33 0.22 9.34
C LEU A 110 -1.00 1.40 8.42
N GLY A 111 0.28 1.56 8.10
CA GLY A 111 0.77 2.55 7.15
C GLY A 111 0.19 2.34 5.75
N ALA A 112 -0.13 3.44 5.08
CA ALA A 112 -0.76 3.46 3.77
C ALA A 112 0.15 2.93 2.65
N GLY A 113 1.47 2.92 2.87
CA GLY A 113 2.48 2.43 1.94
C GLY A 113 2.66 0.91 1.96
N LEU A 114 2.20 0.22 3.01
CA LEU A 114 2.34 -1.23 3.12
C LEU A 114 1.68 -1.95 1.92
N SER A 115 2.41 -2.90 1.33
CA SER A 115 1.85 -3.78 0.32
C SER A 115 0.74 -4.67 0.91
N LEU A 116 -0.21 -5.10 0.09
CA LEU A 116 -1.28 -6.01 0.54
C LEU A 116 -0.70 -7.36 1.03
N THR A 117 0.46 -7.79 0.53
CA THR A 117 1.18 -8.95 1.07
C THR A 117 1.70 -8.71 2.49
N GLN A 118 2.33 -7.56 2.76
CA GLN A 118 2.78 -7.21 4.11
C GLN A 118 1.59 -7.12 5.07
N VAL A 119 0.49 -6.47 4.66
CA VAL A 119 -0.74 -6.42 5.46
C VAL A 119 -1.26 -7.83 5.79
N LYS A 120 -1.28 -8.73 4.80
CA LYS A 120 -1.67 -10.13 5.00
C LYS A 120 -0.80 -10.83 6.06
N TYR A 121 0.51 -10.62 6.04
CA TYR A 121 1.44 -11.20 7.00
C TYR A 121 1.21 -10.64 8.41
N ILE A 122 1.17 -9.31 8.53
CA ILE A 122 0.95 -8.61 9.80
C ILE A 122 -0.37 -9.03 10.45
N LEU A 123 -1.46 -9.11 9.68
CA LEU A 123 -2.74 -9.59 10.21
C LEU A 123 -2.65 -11.04 10.69
N GLY A 124 -1.91 -11.90 9.97
CA GLY A 124 -1.65 -13.27 10.39
C GLY A 124 -0.96 -13.36 11.75
N GLU A 125 0.08 -12.55 11.98
CA GLU A 125 0.78 -12.49 13.25
C GLU A 125 -0.11 -11.91 14.37
N VAL A 126 -0.83 -10.83 14.10
CA VAL A 126 -1.71 -10.19 15.09
C VAL A 126 -2.84 -11.13 15.53
N ILE A 127 -3.43 -11.90 14.60
CA ILE A 127 -4.48 -12.88 14.89
C ILE A 127 -3.97 -14.00 15.81
N GLN A 128 -2.71 -14.42 15.67
CA GLN A 128 -2.13 -15.45 16.53
C GLN A 128 -1.82 -14.95 17.94
N ASN A 129 -1.54 -13.65 18.08
CA ASN A 129 -1.08 -13.06 19.34
C ASN A 129 -2.18 -12.38 20.18
N LEU A 130 -3.40 -12.24 19.64
CA LEU A 130 -4.52 -11.60 20.33
C LEU A 130 -5.69 -12.57 20.56
N PRO A 131 -6.52 -12.35 21.59
CA PRO A 131 -7.75 -13.11 21.79
C PRO A 131 -8.66 -13.08 20.57
N GLU A 132 -9.30 -14.21 20.27
CA GLU A 132 -10.19 -14.37 19.10
C GLU A 132 -11.28 -13.28 19.02
N GLU A 133 -11.87 -12.93 20.16
CA GLU A 133 -12.88 -11.87 20.29
C GLU A 133 -12.41 -10.49 19.83
N LYS A 134 -11.10 -10.20 19.84
CA LYS A 134 -10.50 -8.94 19.40
C LYS A 134 -10.08 -8.92 17.93
N THR A 135 -10.11 -10.07 17.25
CA THR A 135 -9.49 -10.24 15.93
C THR A 135 -10.48 -10.52 14.80
N ARG A 136 -11.80 -10.46 15.05
CA ARG A 136 -12.83 -10.79 14.05
C ARG A 136 -12.68 -9.97 12.75
N MET A 137 -12.42 -8.68 12.88
CA MET A 137 -12.20 -7.79 11.74
C MET A 137 -10.93 -8.17 10.96
N TYR A 138 -9.85 -8.50 11.68
CA TYR A 138 -8.58 -8.92 11.08
C TYR A 138 -8.73 -10.24 10.33
N GLN A 139 -9.48 -11.20 10.89
CA GLN A 139 -9.78 -12.47 10.24
C GLN A 139 -10.59 -12.28 8.95
N ALA A 140 -11.57 -11.37 8.95
CA ALA A 140 -12.35 -11.03 7.76
C ALA A 140 -11.47 -10.42 6.66
N LEU A 141 -10.62 -9.45 7.01
CA LEU A 141 -9.65 -8.87 6.07
C LEU A 141 -8.68 -9.93 5.53
N LEU A 142 -8.14 -10.78 6.40
CA LEU A 142 -7.23 -11.86 6.02
C LEU A 142 -7.89 -12.86 5.07
N LYS A 143 -9.17 -13.18 5.28
CA LYS A 143 -9.93 -14.06 4.38
C LYS A 143 -9.97 -13.50 2.96
N HIS A 144 -10.30 -12.22 2.79
CA HIS A 144 -10.34 -11.59 1.46
C HIS A 144 -8.95 -11.40 0.86
N LEU A 145 -7.94 -11.05 1.66
CA LEU A 145 -6.54 -10.95 1.20
C LEU A 145 -5.96 -12.27 0.68
N ARG A 146 -6.51 -13.43 1.08
CA ARG A 146 -6.11 -14.75 0.54
C ARG A 146 -6.54 -14.94 -0.91
N THR A 147 -7.66 -14.36 -1.32
CA THR A 147 -8.24 -14.51 -2.67
C THR A 147 -8.05 -13.27 -3.55
N LEU A 148 -7.73 -12.12 -2.96
CA LEU A 148 -7.51 -10.86 -3.67
C LEU A 148 -6.31 -10.97 -4.62
N ALA A 149 -6.60 -11.05 -5.92
CA ALA A 149 -5.65 -11.10 -7.02
C ALA A 149 -4.54 -12.18 -6.87
N GLY A 150 -3.49 -12.07 -7.69
CA GLY A 150 -2.28 -12.89 -7.60
C GLY A 150 -1.25 -12.33 -6.61
N SER A 151 -0.22 -13.13 -6.30
CA SER A 151 0.89 -12.73 -5.40
C SER A 151 1.59 -11.46 -5.88
N GLN A 152 1.81 -11.35 -7.19
CA GLN A 152 2.47 -10.25 -7.87
C GLN A 152 1.71 -8.93 -7.65
N ILE A 153 0.39 -8.95 -7.83
CA ILE A 153 -0.45 -7.76 -7.60
C ILE A 153 -0.46 -7.38 -6.12
N ARG A 154 -0.53 -8.35 -5.20
CA ARG A 154 -0.52 -8.06 -3.76
C ARG A 154 0.83 -7.51 -3.26
N ASN A 155 1.94 -7.93 -3.86
CA ASN A 155 3.27 -7.39 -3.55
C ASN A 155 3.44 -5.93 -4.03
N MET A 156 2.71 -5.52 -5.07
CA MET A 156 2.78 -4.17 -5.63
C MET A 156 1.73 -3.23 -5.03
N ALA A 157 0.47 -3.66 -4.98
CA ALA A 157 -0.65 -2.84 -4.52
C ALA A 157 -0.45 -2.46 -3.04
N SER A 158 -0.58 -1.16 -2.73
CA SER A 158 -0.52 -0.67 -1.35
C SER A 158 -1.89 -0.62 -0.70
N LEU A 159 -1.94 -0.67 0.62
CA LEU A 159 -3.16 -0.52 1.42
C LEU A 159 -3.85 0.82 1.15
N GLY A 160 -3.09 1.91 1.21
CA GLY A 160 -3.62 3.24 0.94
C GLY A 160 -4.08 3.41 -0.50
N GLY A 161 -3.36 2.82 -1.46
CA GLY A 161 -3.76 2.80 -2.86
C GLY A 161 -5.08 2.07 -3.06
N HIS A 162 -5.29 0.93 -2.38
CA HIS A 162 -6.55 0.18 -2.43
C HIS A 162 -7.71 0.99 -1.85
N ILE A 163 -7.51 1.64 -0.69
CA ILE A 163 -8.53 2.48 -0.03
C ILE A 163 -8.90 3.68 -0.91
N VAL A 164 -7.92 4.45 -1.37
CA VAL A 164 -8.16 5.72 -2.10
C VAL A 164 -8.70 5.49 -3.51
N SER A 165 -8.34 4.36 -4.16
CA SER A 165 -8.84 4.01 -5.50
C SER A 165 -10.35 3.84 -5.52
N ARG A 166 -10.96 3.39 -4.41
CA ARG A 166 -12.42 3.26 -4.26
C ARG A 166 -13.09 2.52 -5.43
N HIS A 167 -12.46 1.42 -5.85
CA HIS A 167 -13.05 0.51 -6.85
C HIS A 167 -14.37 -0.06 -6.30
N LEU A 168 -15.41 -0.11 -7.13
CA LEU A 168 -16.75 -0.58 -6.72
C LEU A 168 -16.75 -2.06 -6.32
N ASP A 169 -15.83 -2.82 -6.90
CA ASP A 169 -15.54 -4.23 -6.67
C ASP A 169 -14.39 -4.44 -5.66
N SER A 170 -14.06 -3.44 -4.85
CA SER A 170 -13.06 -3.58 -3.79
C SER A 170 -13.48 -4.64 -2.76
N ASP A 171 -12.61 -5.62 -2.54
CA ASP A 171 -12.77 -6.65 -1.52
C ASP A 171 -12.59 -6.14 -0.08
N LEU A 172 -11.81 -5.06 0.13
CA LEU A 172 -11.42 -4.61 1.47
C LEU A 172 -12.22 -3.41 1.95
N ASN A 173 -12.59 -2.49 1.05
CA ASN A 173 -13.28 -1.25 1.43
C ASN A 173 -14.63 -1.49 2.13
N PRO A 174 -15.49 -2.44 1.69
CA PRO A 174 -16.74 -2.73 2.40
C PRO A 174 -16.50 -3.20 3.84
N LEU A 175 -15.47 -4.04 4.06
CA LEU A 175 -15.13 -4.53 5.39
C LEU A 175 -14.61 -3.37 6.26
N LEU A 176 -13.68 -2.58 5.74
CA LEU A 176 -13.11 -1.45 6.47
C LEU A 176 -14.18 -0.41 6.83
N ALA A 177 -15.16 -0.19 5.96
CA ALA A 177 -16.25 0.76 6.19
C ALA A 177 -17.19 0.35 7.34
N VAL A 178 -17.49 -0.94 7.48
CA VAL A 178 -18.32 -1.43 8.60
C VAL A 178 -17.52 -1.62 9.90
N GLY A 179 -16.19 -1.63 9.81
CA GLY A 179 -15.28 -1.85 10.93
C GLY A 179 -14.98 -0.62 11.79
N ASN A 180 -15.69 0.51 11.60
CA ASN A 180 -15.41 1.79 12.26
C ASN A 180 -13.94 2.25 12.08
N CYS A 181 -13.35 1.96 10.92
CA CYS A 181 -11.97 2.35 10.65
C CYS A 181 -11.86 3.87 10.49
N THR A 182 -10.73 4.44 10.88
CA THR A 182 -10.43 5.86 10.63
C THR A 182 -9.18 6.01 9.79
N LEU A 183 -9.13 7.07 9.00
CA LEU A 183 -8.05 7.41 8.09
C LEU A 183 -7.29 8.61 8.63
N ASN A 184 -5.98 8.45 8.78
CA ASN A 184 -5.10 9.54 9.18
C ASN A 184 -4.56 10.22 7.93
N LEU A 185 -5.03 11.44 7.71
CA LEU A 185 -4.65 12.28 6.59
C LEU A 185 -3.64 13.33 7.04
N LEU A 186 -2.75 13.68 6.13
CA LEU A 186 -1.74 14.71 6.36
C LEU A 186 -1.64 15.62 5.14
N SER A 187 -1.53 16.92 5.39
CA SER A 187 -1.14 17.93 4.41
C SER A 187 -0.05 18.81 4.99
N LYS A 188 0.52 19.69 4.17
CA LYS A 188 1.41 20.76 4.64
C LYS A 188 0.75 21.68 5.70
N LYS A 189 -0.58 21.78 5.71
CA LYS A 189 -1.34 22.61 6.65
C LYS A 189 -1.60 21.93 8.00
N GLY A 190 -1.43 20.61 8.08
CA GLY A 190 -1.65 19.86 9.31
C GLY A 190 -2.28 18.48 9.10
N LYS A 191 -2.59 17.85 10.23
CA LYS A 191 -3.19 16.51 10.33
C LYS A 191 -4.71 16.61 10.34
N ARG A 192 -5.38 15.63 9.74
CA ARG A 192 -6.82 15.47 9.81
C ARG A 192 -7.16 13.99 9.91
N GLN A 193 -8.13 13.64 10.74
CA GLN A 193 -8.64 12.27 10.82
C GLN A 193 -10.07 12.27 10.29
N VAL A 194 -10.41 11.27 9.48
CA VAL A 194 -11.77 11.08 8.96
C VAL A 194 -12.21 9.63 9.12
N PRO A 195 -13.50 9.35 9.33
CA PRO A 195 -14.00 7.98 9.31
C PRO A 195 -13.92 7.43 7.87
N LEU A 196 -13.53 6.16 7.72
CA LEU A 196 -13.75 5.41 6.50
C LEU A 196 -15.19 4.91 6.51
N ASN A 197 -16.09 5.67 5.90
CA ASN A 197 -17.53 5.37 5.87
C ASN A 197 -18.09 5.44 4.45
N GLU A 198 -19.41 5.31 4.33
CA GLU A 198 -20.10 5.39 3.05
C GLU A 198 -19.87 6.72 2.32
N ASP A 199 -19.88 7.85 3.03
CA ASP A 199 -19.63 9.17 2.43
C ASP A 199 -18.24 9.27 1.82
N PHE A 200 -17.21 8.73 2.51
CA PHE A 200 -15.86 8.65 1.97
C PHE A 200 -15.81 7.80 0.69
N LEU A 201 -16.44 6.63 0.71
CA LEU A 201 -16.46 5.71 -0.44
C LEU A 201 -17.22 6.29 -1.64
N ARG A 202 -18.29 7.06 -1.40
CA ARG A 202 -19.04 7.80 -2.43
C ARG A 202 -18.34 9.06 -2.94
N ARG A 203 -17.19 9.42 -2.36
CA ARG A 203 -16.44 10.66 -2.68
C ARG A 203 -17.20 11.94 -2.33
N CYS A 204 -18.00 11.92 -1.26
CA CYS A 204 -18.66 13.11 -0.74
C CYS A 204 -17.61 14.15 -0.31
N PRO A 205 -17.65 15.41 -0.80
CA PRO A 205 -16.59 16.39 -0.55
C PRO A 205 -16.30 16.67 0.93
N SER A 206 -17.30 16.52 1.81
CA SER A 206 -17.15 16.70 3.26
C SER A 206 -16.36 15.57 3.94
N ALA A 207 -16.38 14.37 3.38
CA ALA A 207 -15.72 13.18 3.92
C ALA A 207 -14.43 12.82 3.17
N ASP A 208 -14.26 13.28 1.92
CA ASP A 208 -13.12 12.95 1.07
C ASP A 208 -11.81 13.61 1.53
N LEU A 209 -10.68 13.13 1.00
CA LEU A 209 -9.39 13.79 1.05
C LEU A 209 -9.48 15.14 0.35
N LYS A 210 -8.86 16.17 0.94
CA LYS A 210 -8.60 17.41 0.20
C LYS A 210 -7.52 17.15 -0.85
N PRO A 211 -7.51 17.88 -1.98
CA PRO A 211 -6.55 17.64 -3.06
C PRO A 211 -5.07 17.71 -2.63
N GLU A 212 -4.74 18.50 -1.60
CA GLU A 212 -3.39 18.63 -1.03
C GLU A 212 -3.05 17.62 0.07
N GLU A 213 -4.00 16.78 0.48
CA GLU A 213 -3.80 15.77 1.52
C GLU A 213 -3.34 14.42 0.94
N ILE A 214 -2.61 13.68 1.76
CA ILE A 214 -2.26 12.27 1.54
C ILE A 214 -2.79 11.40 2.69
N LEU A 215 -3.03 10.12 2.40
CA LEU A 215 -3.33 9.12 3.42
C LEU A 215 -2.02 8.59 4.00
N ILE A 216 -1.84 8.70 5.32
CA ILE A 216 -0.66 8.20 6.04
C ILE A 216 -0.87 6.78 6.56
N SER A 217 -2.03 6.53 7.16
CA SER A 217 -2.36 5.24 7.74
C SER A 217 -3.86 5.07 7.94
N VAL A 218 -4.27 3.82 8.18
CA VAL A 218 -5.61 3.45 8.59
C VAL A 218 -5.56 2.81 9.98
N ASN A 219 -6.47 3.23 10.84
CA ASN A 219 -6.69 2.62 12.15
C ASN A 219 -7.84 1.63 12.04
N ILE A 220 -7.58 0.39 12.44
CA ILE A 220 -8.55 -0.70 12.44
C ILE A 220 -8.75 -1.12 13.90
N PRO A 221 -9.91 -0.86 14.51
CA PRO A 221 -10.13 -1.17 15.92
C PRO A 221 -10.21 -2.68 16.15
N HIS A 222 -9.86 -3.10 17.38
CA HIS A 222 -10.18 -4.43 17.87
C HIS A 222 -11.70 -4.63 17.86
N SER A 223 -12.13 -5.85 17.51
CA SER A 223 -13.52 -6.22 17.73
C SER A 223 -13.84 -6.28 19.22
N ARG A 224 -15.11 -6.02 19.53
CA ARG A 224 -15.68 -6.15 20.87
C ARG A 224 -16.39 -7.48 21.03
#